data_AF-X1JJC3-F1
#
_entry.id   AF-X1JJC3-F1
#
_cell.length_a   1.000
_cell.length_b   1.000
_cell.length_c   1.000
_cell.angle_alpha   90.00
_cell.angle_beta   90.00
_cell.angle_gamma   90.00
#
_symmetry.space_group_name_H-M   'P 1'
#
loop_
_entity.id
_entity.type
_entity.pdbx_description
1 polymer ?
#
loop_
_entity_poly.entity_id
_entity_poly.type
_entity_poly.pdbx_seq_one_letter_code
_entity_poly.pdbx_strand_id
1 'polypeptide(L)'
;MDTINEVALKERQTLGALVYFRVVEEEAGKFQLCCRMNWQESEILLITQRKRPRTWSSLDSLFDYIDKTYGPVPTYFLRHLSEEFT
;
A
#
# COMPACT_ATOMS: atom_id res chain seq x y z
N MET A 1 -4.97 3.42 12.97
CA MET A 1 -4.79 2.96 11.57
C MET A 1 -4.33 1.53 11.61
N ASP A 2 -5.05 0.63 10.97
CA ASP A 2 -4.71 -0.80 10.96
C ASP A 2 -3.49 -1.07 10.08
N THR A 3 -2.78 -2.16 10.35
CA THR A 3 -1.55 -2.52 9.63
C THR A 3 -1.53 -3.98 9.20
N ILE A 4 -0.86 -4.26 8.09
CA ILE A 4 -0.65 -5.62 7.57
C ILE A 4 0.79 -5.79 7.13
N ASN A 5 1.36 -6.97 7.36
CA ASN A 5 2.68 -7.31 6.85
C ASN A 5 2.59 -7.98 5.47
N GLU A 6 3.72 -8.14 4.81
CA GLU A 6 3.80 -8.65 3.44
C GLU A 6 3.27 -10.08 3.29
N VAL A 7 3.53 -10.94 4.28
CA VAL A 7 3.11 -12.35 4.27
C VAL A 7 1.58 -12.42 4.33
N ALA A 8 0.98 -11.71 5.29
CA ALA A 8 -0.47 -11.66 5.44
C ALA A 8 -1.13 -11.01 4.23
N LEU A 9 -0.56 -9.92 3.69
CA LEU A 9 -1.11 -9.27 2.50
C LEU A 9 -1.11 -10.20 1.29
N LYS A 10 -0.02 -10.95 1.07
CA LYS A 10 0.06 -11.94 -0.01
C LYS A 10 -0.97 -13.06 0.14
N GLU A 11 -1.18 -13.55 1.36
CA GLU A 11 -2.23 -14.52 1.65
C GLU A 11 -3.62 -13.96 1.33
N ARG A 12 -3.95 -12.75 1.81
CA ARG A 12 -5.26 -12.11 1.54
C ARG A 12 -5.48 -11.85 0.06
N GLN A 13 -4.44 -11.48 -0.67
CA GLN A 13 -4.51 -11.28 -2.11
C GLN A 13 -4.77 -12.60 -2.85
N THR A 14 -4.11 -13.70 -2.44
CA THR A 14 -4.34 -15.04 -2.99
C THR A 14 -5.79 -15.52 -2.76
N LEU A 15 -6.38 -15.13 -1.62
CA LEU A 15 -7.78 -15.41 -1.28
C LEU A 15 -8.79 -14.47 -1.99
N GLY A 16 -8.34 -13.57 -2.86
CA GLY A 16 -9.21 -12.63 -3.56
C GLY A 16 -9.84 -11.55 -2.67
N ALA A 17 -9.28 -11.30 -1.49
CA ALA A 17 -9.81 -10.33 -0.54
C ALA A 17 -9.37 -8.88 -0.84
N LEU A 18 -8.32 -8.69 -1.64
CA LEU A 18 -7.78 -7.37 -2.00
C LEU A 18 -8.67 -6.70 -3.05
N VAL A 19 -9.17 -5.50 -2.74
CA VAL A 19 -10.01 -4.70 -3.64
C VAL A 19 -9.16 -3.73 -4.45
N TYR A 20 -8.33 -2.94 -3.78
CA TYR A 20 -7.43 -1.97 -4.44
C TYR A 20 -6.20 -1.68 -3.59
N PHE A 21 -5.18 -1.14 -4.25
CA PHE A 21 -4.05 -0.48 -3.61
C PHE A 21 -4.20 1.04 -3.70
N ARG A 22 -3.85 1.73 -2.62
CA ARG A 22 -3.67 3.17 -2.59
C ARG A 22 -2.21 3.49 -2.30
N VAL A 23 -1.61 4.26 -3.19
CA VAL A 23 -0.27 4.81 -3.01
C VAL A 23 -0.41 6.20 -2.41
N VAL A 24 0.28 6.40 -1.29
CA VAL A 24 0.30 7.68 -0.57
C VAL A 24 1.71 8.24 -0.68
N GLU A 25 1.84 9.47 -1.15
CA GLU A 25 3.08 10.22 -1.07
C GLU A 25 3.18 10.94 0.28
N GLU A 26 4.29 10.75 0.95
CA GLU A 26 4.65 11.38 2.22
C GLU A 26 5.62 12.54 2.01
N GLU A 27 5.83 13.32 3.05
CA GLU A 27 6.83 14.38 3.07
C GLU A 27 8.22 13.80 2.77
N ALA A 28 8.95 14.47 1.87
CA ALA A 28 10.23 14.04 1.30
C ALA A 28 10.16 13.02 0.14
N GLY A 29 9.05 12.96 -0.60
CA GLY A 29 8.96 12.22 -1.87
C GLY A 29 9.06 10.70 -1.70
N LYS A 30 8.65 10.21 -0.53
CA LYS A 30 8.59 8.78 -0.22
C LYS A 30 7.16 8.30 -0.40
N PHE A 31 7.02 7.09 -0.93
CA PHE A 31 5.73 6.49 -1.19
C PHE A 31 5.47 5.37 -0.19
N GLN A 32 4.23 5.28 0.27
CA GLN A 32 3.70 4.19 1.09
C GLN A 32 2.56 3.49 0.36
N LEU A 33 2.30 2.24 0.75
CA LEU A 33 1.23 1.43 0.20
C LEU A 33 0.17 1.14 1.26
N CYS A 34 -1.04 1.61 1.01
CA CYS A 34 -2.25 1.25 1.72
C CYS A 34 -3.06 0.26 0.86
N CYS A 35 -3.83 -0.61 1.51
CA CYS A 35 -4.65 -1.60 0.83
C CYS A 35 -6.05 -1.64 1.41
N ARG A 36 -7.00 -1.97 0.54
CA ARG A 36 -8.41 -2.09 0.89
C ARG A 36 -8.84 -3.55 0.74
N MET A 37 -9.44 -4.10 1.78
CA MET A 37 -9.97 -5.46 1.75
C MET A 37 -11.50 -5.44 1.65
N ASN A 38 -12.08 -6.48 1.05
CA ASN A 38 -13.52 -6.58 0.83
C ASN A 38 -14.37 -6.70 2.12
N TRP A 39 -13.77 -7.05 3.25
CA TRP A 39 -14.47 -7.38 4.51
C TRP A 39 -14.42 -6.29 5.59
N GLN A 40 -13.70 -5.20 5.35
CA GLN A 40 -13.63 -4.03 6.25
C GLN A 40 -13.98 -2.79 5.44
N GLU A 41 -14.07 -1.61 6.04
CA GLU A 41 -14.25 -0.31 5.34
C GLU A 41 -13.00 0.58 5.31
N SER A 42 -12.08 0.37 6.24
CA SER A 42 -10.83 1.10 6.35
C SER A 42 -9.77 0.63 5.35
N GLU A 43 -8.84 1.54 5.07
CA GLU A 43 -7.56 1.22 4.43
C GLU A 43 -6.56 0.75 5.49
N ILE A 44 -5.77 -0.26 5.14
CA ILE A 44 -4.71 -0.82 5.99
C ILE A 44 -3.35 -0.44 5.41
N LEU A 45 -2.45 0.06 6.26
CA LEU A 45 -1.07 0.35 5.87
C LEU A 45 -0.20 -0.91 5.81
N LEU A 46 0.56 -1.05 4.73
CA LEU A 46 1.60 -2.07 4.61
C LEU A 46 2.81 -1.71 5.48
N ILE A 47 3.19 -2.64 6.35
CA ILE A 47 4.34 -2.52 7.24
C ILE A 47 5.38 -3.61 6.98
N THR A 48 6.63 -3.26 7.26
CA THR A 48 7.74 -4.22 7.34
C THR A 48 7.58 -5.15 8.55
N GLN A 49 8.34 -6.25 8.58
CA GLN A 49 8.39 -7.15 9.74
C GLN A 49 8.79 -6.44 11.05
N ARG A 50 9.49 -5.31 10.97
CA ARG A 50 9.87 -4.46 12.11
C ARG A 50 8.77 -3.50 12.57
N LYS A 51 7.53 -3.69 12.11
CA LYS A 51 6.36 -2.83 12.42
C LYS A 51 6.55 -1.35 12.06
N ARG A 52 7.33 -1.09 11.00
CA ARG A 52 7.49 0.25 10.42
C ARG A 52 6.78 0.32 9.07
N PRO A 53 6.18 1.47 8.69
CA PRO A 53 5.65 1.68 7.34
C PRO A 53 6.67 1.25 6.30
N ARG A 54 6.25 0.44 5.32
CA ARG A 54 7.12 0.15 4.18
C ARG A 54 7.09 1.35 3.25
N THR A 55 8.28 1.85 2.90
CA THR A 55 8.44 3.06 2.08
C THR A 55 9.27 2.76 0.84
N TRP A 56 8.98 3.50 -0.22
CA TRP A 56 9.70 3.48 -1.49
C TRP A 56 10.18 4.88 -1.84
N SER A 57 11.34 4.97 -2.49
CA SER A 57 11.92 6.26 -2.91
C SER A 57 11.37 6.76 -4.26
N SER A 58 10.66 5.91 -5.00
CA SER A 58 10.02 6.27 -6.27
C SER A 58 8.80 5.40 -6.55
N LEU A 59 7.89 5.91 -7.37
CA LEU A 59 6.75 5.15 -7.88
C LEU A 59 7.21 3.92 -8.67
N ASP A 60 8.27 4.04 -9.48
CA ASP A 60 8.81 2.90 -10.25
C ASP A 60 9.20 1.73 -9.35
N SER A 61 9.91 2.01 -8.26
CA SER A 61 10.33 0.96 -7.31
C SER A 61 9.15 0.35 -6.55
N LEU A 62 8.08 1.12 -6.36
CA LEU A 62 6.84 0.66 -5.72
C LEU A 62 6.05 -0.24 -6.66
N PHE A 63 5.84 0.18 -7.91
CA PHE A 63 5.09 -0.59 -8.90
C PHE A 63 5.84 -1.87 -9.30
N ASP A 64 7.16 -1.81 -9.48
CA ASP A 64 7.99 -3.00 -9.71
C ASP A 64 7.85 -4.01 -8.56
N TYR A 65 7.83 -3.53 -7.31
CA TYR A 65 7.58 -4.39 -6.15
C TYR A 65 6.19 -5.02 -6.19
N ILE A 66 5.15 -4.25 -6.52
CA ILE A 66 3.78 -4.76 -6.57
C ILE A 66 3.65 -5.83 -7.64
N ASP A 67 4.13 -5.57 -8.86
CA ASP A 67 4.03 -6.48 -9.99
C ASP A 67 4.78 -7.79 -9.71
N LYS A 68 5.97 -7.72 -9.09
CA LYS A 68 6.75 -8.92 -8.72
C LYS A 68 6.14 -9.70 -7.55
N THR A 69 5.47 -9.03 -6.62
CA THR A 69 5.02 -9.65 -5.36
C THR A 69 3.58 -10.16 -5.44
N TYR A 70 2.71 -9.36 -6.03
CA TYR A 70 1.27 -9.61 -6.10
C TYR A 70 0.82 -9.88 -7.55
N GLY A 71 1.63 -9.58 -8.57
CA GLY A 71 1.20 -9.70 -9.96
C GLY A 71 0.23 -8.58 -10.35
N PRO A 72 -0.58 -8.74 -11.41
CA PRO A 72 -1.50 -7.71 -11.86
C PRO A 72 -2.59 -7.47 -10.81
N VAL A 73 -2.64 -6.24 -10.27
CA VAL A 73 -3.65 -5.81 -9.29
C VAL A 73 -4.74 -4.99 -9.98
N PRO A 74 -6.02 -5.08 -9.57
CA PRO A 74 -7.13 -4.52 -10.34
C PRO A 74 -7.10 -3.00 -10.50
N THR A 75 -6.76 -2.26 -9.44
CA THR A 75 -6.88 -0.79 -9.41
C THR A 75 -5.87 -0.16 -8.46
N TYR A 76 -5.26 0.94 -8.91
CA TYR A 76 -4.35 1.78 -8.14
C TYR A 76 -4.91 3.20 -7.99
N PHE A 77 -4.92 3.73 -6.77
CA PHE A 77 -5.21 5.14 -6.50
C PHE A 77 -3.94 5.85 -6.04
N LEU A 78 -3.56 6.95 -6.70
CA LEU A 78 -2.48 7.82 -6.28
C LEU A 78 -3.08 9.00 -5.50
N ARG A 79 -2.62 9.20 -4.26
CA ARG A 79 -2.98 10.36 -3.44
C ARG A 79 -1.73 11.14 -3.06
N HIS A 80 -1.64 12.37 -3.56
CA HIS A 80 -0.67 13.35 -3.10
C HIS A 80 -1.23 14.05 -1.86
N LEU A 81 -0.48 14.05 -0.76
CA LEU A 81 -0.79 14.83 0.43
C LEU A 81 0.09 16.09 0.39
N SER A 82 -0.44 17.18 -0.15
CA SER A 82 0.14 18.50 0.10
C SER A 82 -0.45 19.00 1.42
N GLU A 83 0.39 19.26 2.42
CA GLU A 83 -0.04 20.02 3.59
C GLU A 83 -0.46 21.43 3.11
N GLU A 84 -1.76 21.71 3.08
CA GLU A 84 -2.24 23.08 3.10
C GLU A 84 -2.01 23.61 4.52
N PHE A 85 -0.91 24.33 4.71
CA PHE A 85 -0.68 25.14 5.90
C PHE A 85 -1.88 26.08 6.10
N THR A 86 -2.66 25.88 7.16
CA THR A 86 -3.58 26.89 7.72
C THR A 86 -3.21 27.14 9.17
#